data_AF-A0AAE1MI02-F1
#
_entry.id   AF-A0AAE1MI02-F1
#
_cell.length_a   1.000
_cell.length_b   1.000
_cell.length_c   1.000
_cell.angle_alpha   90.00
_cell.angle_beta   90.00
_cell.angle_gamma   90.00
#
_symmetry.space_group_name_H-M   'P 1'
#
loop_
_entity.id
_entity.type
_entity.pdbx_description
1 polymer ?
#
loop_
_entity_poly.entity_id
_entity_poly.type
_entity_poly.pdbx_seq_one_letter_code
_entity_poly.pdbx_strand_id
1 'polypeptide(L)' 'MASRVALLFLLCVLPSMLAAIRLHKNPFCVQGRVYYDSCRAGFETSAITYIPD' A
#
# COMPACT_ATOMS: atom_id res chain seq x y z
N MET A 1 2.86 40.04 -1.96
CA MET A 1 2.42 38.93 -1.08
C MET A 1 1.80 37.77 -1.86
N ALA A 2 0.90 38.03 -2.81
CA ALA A 2 0.24 36.99 -3.63
C ALA A 2 1.19 36.01 -4.34
N SER A 3 2.32 36.47 -4.88
CA SER A 3 3.30 35.60 -5.56
C SER A 3 3.93 34.55 -4.64
N ARG A 4 4.20 34.89 -3.36
CA ARG A 4 4.75 33.93 -2.39
C ARG A 4 3.73 32.86 -2.00
N VAL A 5 2.46 33.28 -1.86
CA VAL A 5 1.35 32.37 -1.58
C VAL A 5 1.14 31.41 -2.76
N ALA A 6 1.12 31.93 -4.00
CA ALA A 6 1.01 31.11 -5.20
C ALA A 6 2.16 30.10 -5.32
N LEU A 7 3.39 30.50 -4.98
CA LEU A 7 4.55 29.61 -4.97
C LEU A 7 4.37 28.46 -3.96
N LEU A 8 3.87 28.75 -2.75
CA LEU A 8 3.58 27.72 -1.74
C LEU A 8 2.47 26.76 -2.19
N PHE A 9 1.42 27.27 -2.83
CA PHE A 9 0.37 26.42 -3.39
C PHE A 9 0.91 25.49 -4.49
N LEU A 10 1.76 26.02 -5.37
CA LEU A 10 2.39 25.26 -6.45
C LEU A 10 3.36 24.19 -5.92
N LEU A 11 4.15 24.52 -4.90
CA LEU A 11 5.20 23.63 -4.40
C LEU A 11 4.70 22.63 -3.35
N CYS A 12 3.67 22.97 -2.57
CA CYS A 12 3.26 22.14 -1.42
C CYS A 12 1.87 21.52 -1.61
N VAL A 13 0.90 22.29 -2.11
CA VAL A 13 -0.50 21.85 -2.15
C VAL A 13 -0.79 21.00 -3.39
N LEU A 14 -0.32 21.44 -4.57
CA LEU A 14 -0.51 20.70 -5.82
C LEU A 14 0.17 19.30 -5.80
N PRO A 15 1.44 19.16 -5.36
CA PRO A 15 2.09 17.85 -5.33
C PRO A 15 1.48 16.88 -4.31
N SER A 16 1.07 17.38 -3.14
CA SER A 16 0.42 16.54 -2.11
C SER A 16 -0.93 16.00 -2.59
N MET A 17 -1.73 16.84 -3.27
CA MET A 17 -3.01 16.42 -3.83
C MET A 17 -2.81 15.35 -4.93
N LEU A 18 -1.81 15.53 -5.79
CA LEU A 18 -1.47 14.55 -6.82
C LEU A 18 -0.98 13.22 -6.23
N ALA A 19 -0.15 13.27 -5.18
CA ALA A 19 0.32 12.07 -4.48
C ALA A 19 -0.86 11.26 -3.89
N ALA A 20 -1.83 11.93 -3.26
CA ALA A 20 -3.03 11.29 -2.72
C ALA A 20 -3.89 10.63 -3.82
N ILE A 21 -4.13 11.33 -4.94
CA ILE A 21 -4.90 10.79 -6.06
C ILE A 21 -4.21 9.56 -6.68
N ARG A 22 -2.87 9.59 -6.80
CA ARG A 22 -2.09 8.46 -7.33
C ARG A 22 -2.21 7.23 -6.46
N LEU A 23 -2.17 7.37 -5.13
CA LEU A 23 -2.33 6.26 -4.20
C LEU A 23 -3.69 5.56 -4.33
N HIS A 24 -4.76 6.33 -4.55
CA HIS A 24 -6.09 5.76 -4.78
C HIS A 24 -6.18 5.03 -6.12
N LYS A 25 -5.55 5.57 -7.16
CA LYS A 25 -5.62 5.00 -8.53
C LYS A 25 -4.71 3.78 -8.71
N ASN A 26 -3.60 3.72 -8.00
CA ASN A 26 -2.69 2.59 -7.98
C ASN A 26 -2.29 2.27 -6.52
N PRO A 27 -3.16 1.57 -5.78
CA PRO A 27 -2.87 1.21 -4.41
C PRO A 27 -1.68 0.24 -4.36
N PHE A 28 -0.83 0.39 -3.35
CA PHE A 28 0.19 -0.59 -3.05
C PHE A 28 -0.47 -1.82 -2.42
N CYS A 29 -0.76 -2.83 -3.23
CA CYS A 29 -1.35 -4.09 -2.77
C CYS A 29 -0.26 -5.03 -2.23
N VAL A 30 -0.35 -5.36 -0.94
CA VAL A 30 0.50 -6.38 -0.33
C VAL A 30 -0.06 -7.75 -0.73
N GLN A 31 0.73 -8.52 -1.46
CA GLN A 31 0.40 -9.90 -1.79
C GLN A 31 0.85 -10.82 -0.64
N GLY A 32 -0.06 -11.66 -0.18
CA GLY A 32 0.20 -12.69 0.83
C GLY A 32 -0.57 -13.96 0.46
N ARG A 33 -0.21 -15.08 1.10
CA ARG A 33 -0.96 -16.33 0.98
C ARG A 33 -1.42 -16.77 2.35
N VAL A 34 -2.61 -17.36 2.41
CA VAL A 34 -3.14 -17.98 3.62
C VAL A 34 -2.96 -19.48 3.51
N TYR A 35 -2.41 -20.09 4.54
CA TYR A 35 -2.25 -21.53 4.63
C TYR A 35 -2.78 -22.06 5.96
N TYR A 36 -3.29 -23.28 5.93
CA TYR A 36 -3.57 -24.04 7.13
C TYR A 36 -2.28 -24.69 7.63
N ASP A 37 -1.87 -24.32 8.85
CA ASP A 37 -0.73 -24.92 9.52
C ASP A 37 -1.15 -26.22 10.23
N SER A 38 -1.03 -27.34 9.51
CA SER A 38 -1.36 -28.68 10.01
C SER A 38 -0.55 -29.08 11.24
N CYS A 39 0.69 -28.60 11.34
CA CYS A 39 1.63 -29.01 12.39
C CYS A 39 1.71 -28.03 13.55
N ARG A 40 1.06 -26.85 13.44
CA ARG A 40 1.18 -25.73 14.39
C ARG A 40 2.63 -25.33 14.64
N ALA A 41 3.46 -25.42 13.61
CA ALA A 41 4.88 -25.12 13.68
C ALA A 41 5.15 -23.61 13.73
N GLY A 42 4.19 -22.78 13.28
CA GLY A 42 4.32 -21.32 13.25
C GLY A 42 5.15 -20.79 12.07
N PHE A 43 5.45 -21.65 11.10
CA PHE A 43 6.11 -21.30 9.84
C PHE A 43 5.66 -22.23 8.71
N GLU A 44 5.97 -21.87 7.47
CA GLU A 44 5.63 -22.71 6.31
C GLU A 44 6.44 -24.02 6.33
N THR A 45 5.73 -25.14 6.38
CA THR A 45 6.27 -26.50 6.32
C THR A 45 5.77 -27.21 5.07
N SER A 46 6.36 -28.35 4.71
CA SER A 46 5.89 -29.16 3.57
C SER A 46 4.49 -29.77 3.74
N ALA A 47 3.96 -29.77 4.97
CA ALA A 47 2.64 -30.30 5.30
C ALA A 47 1.53 -29.23 5.33
N ILE A 48 1.85 -27.97 5.01
CA ILE A 48 0.84 -26.91 4.94
C ILE A 48 -0.10 -27.13 3.75
N THR A 49 -1.34 -26.70 3.92
CA THR A 49 -2.33 -26.68 2.84
C THR A 49 -2.68 -25.23 2.53
N TYR A 50 -2.42 -24.77 1.31
CA TYR A 50 -2.80 -23.42 0.88
C TYR A 50 -4.31 -23.34 0.68
N ILE A 51 -4.91 -22.27 1.20
CA ILE A 51 -6.33 -21.97 1.00
C ILE A 51 -6.43 -21.10 -0.25
N PRO A 52 -7.19 -21.51 -1.29
CA PRO A 52 -7.38 -20.68 -2.47
C PRO A 52 -8.24 -19.46 -2.12
N ASP A 53 -7.92 -18.33 -2.77
CA ASP A 53 -8.66 -17.06 -2.66
C ASP A 53 -10.06 -17.12 -3.30
#